data_AF-X0YIL4-F1
#
_entry.id   AF-X0YIL4-F1
#
_cell.length_a   1.000
_cell.length_b   1.000
_cell.length_c   1.000
_cell.angle_alpha   90.00
_cell.angle_beta   90.00
_cell.angle_gamma   90.00
#
_symmetry.space_group_name_H-M   'P 1'
#
loop_
_entity.id
_entity.type
_entity.pdbx_description
1 polymer ?
#
loop_
_entity_poly.entity_id
_entity_poly.type
_entity_poly.pdbx_seq_one_letter_code
_entity_poly.pdbx_strand_id
1 'polypeptide(L)'
;HGMTDKRTMHEESIRVPLLVRYPALVKAGTVVTEQVLNIDLAPSVLDVCSAKPLSNIHGRSWKPLLAGDAAGWRTAWFYEYNYEKQFPYTPNVRGVRTDTWKYVHYPHGDGGPDRHKAELYNLKDDPGESKNLIDDPAHADTVAMLKKELARLMQETGALPDKMPLDEGVKKELPEESIR
;
A
#
# COMPACT_ATOMS: atom_id res chain seq x y z
N HIS A 1 -13.01 -11.92 2.33
CA HIS A 1 -12.52 -10.84 3.20
C HIS A 1 -12.95 -10.97 4.65
N GLY A 2 -14.24 -10.97 5.05
CA GLY A 2 -14.65 -11.39 6.42
C GLY A 2 -13.93 -10.70 7.60
N MET A 3 -13.23 -9.60 7.31
CA MET A 3 -12.37 -8.84 8.20
C MET A 3 -13.15 -7.66 8.76
N THR A 4 -12.75 -7.20 9.93
CA THR A 4 -13.27 -5.99 10.58
C THR A 4 -12.16 -4.96 10.70
N ASP A 5 -12.53 -3.68 10.86
CA ASP A 5 -11.60 -2.53 10.92
C ASP A 5 -10.89 -2.25 9.56
N LYS A 6 -9.98 -1.29 9.58
CA LYS A 6 -8.95 -0.99 8.58
C LYS A 6 -7.63 -1.64 9.06
N ARG A 7 -6.54 -1.54 8.29
CA ARG A 7 -5.18 -2.17 8.48
C ARG A 7 -4.89 -3.34 7.53
N THR A 8 -5.75 -3.57 6.55
CA THR A 8 -5.51 -4.59 5.51
C THR A 8 -5.16 -3.90 4.20
N MET A 9 -4.50 -4.63 3.29
CA MET A 9 -4.11 -4.09 1.98
C MET A 9 -5.25 -4.16 0.93
N HIS A 10 -6.43 -4.64 1.31
CA HIS A 10 -7.60 -4.70 0.41
C HIS A 10 -8.06 -3.29 0.02
N GLU A 11 -8.55 -3.10 -1.20
CA GLU A 11 -8.94 -1.80 -1.76
C GLU A 11 -9.99 -1.12 -0.86
N GLU A 12 -10.89 -1.86 -0.23
CA GLU A 12 -11.87 -1.32 0.72
C GLU A 12 -11.22 -0.69 1.96
N SER A 13 -9.98 -1.05 2.27
CA SER A 13 -9.19 -0.49 3.36
C SER A 13 -8.26 0.63 2.88
N ILE A 14 -7.52 0.41 1.79
CA ILE A 14 -6.45 1.34 1.34
C ILE A 14 -6.91 2.43 0.38
N ARG A 15 -8.00 2.23 -0.36
CA ARG A 15 -8.46 3.19 -1.38
C ARG A 15 -9.36 4.23 -0.73
N VAL A 16 -8.84 5.46 -0.64
CA VAL A 16 -9.56 6.62 -0.08
C VAL A 16 -9.89 7.64 -1.16
N PRO A 17 -11.01 8.36 -1.05
CA PRO A 17 -11.34 9.45 -1.97
C PRO A 17 -10.47 10.68 -1.70
N LEU A 18 -9.95 11.29 -2.76
CA LEU A 18 -9.32 12.61 -2.74
C LEU A 18 -10.05 13.52 -3.73
N LEU A 19 -10.61 14.64 -3.23
CA LEU A 19 -11.26 15.65 -4.05
C LEU A 19 -10.49 16.97 -3.96
N VAL A 20 -10.09 17.52 -5.10
CA VAL A 20 -9.36 18.79 -5.20
C VAL A 20 -10.24 19.81 -5.91
N ARG A 21 -10.42 20.98 -5.31
CA ARG A 21 -11.09 22.13 -5.94
C ARG A 21 -10.11 23.28 -6.05
N TYR A 22 -9.62 23.54 -7.26
CA TYR A 22 -8.78 24.70 -7.53
C TYR A 22 -9.06 25.28 -8.93
N PRO A 23 -10.07 26.16 -9.08
CA PRO A 23 -10.56 26.60 -10.40
C PRO A 23 -9.52 27.25 -11.31
N ALA A 24 -8.49 27.89 -10.73
CA ALA A 24 -7.43 28.52 -11.51
C ALA A 24 -6.43 27.51 -12.11
N LEU A 25 -6.40 26.27 -11.61
CA LEU A 25 -5.41 25.26 -11.98
C LEU A 25 -6.03 24.00 -12.61
N VAL A 26 -7.22 23.59 -12.18
CA VAL A 26 -7.87 22.36 -12.66
C VAL A 26 -9.23 22.67 -13.28
N LYS A 27 -9.49 22.08 -14.45
CA LYS A 27 -10.81 22.10 -15.08
C LYS A 27 -11.81 21.33 -14.22
N ALA A 28 -12.99 21.91 -14.00
CA ALA A 28 -14.06 21.21 -13.30
C ALA A 28 -14.40 19.89 -14.01
N GLY A 29 -14.54 18.81 -13.22
CA GLY A 29 -14.82 17.47 -13.74
C GLY A 29 -13.61 16.67 -14.20
N THR A 30 -12.38 17.18 -14.08
CA THR A 30 -11.17 16.38 -14.31
C THR A 30 -11.13 15.18 -13.37
N VAL A 31 -10.88 13.99 -13.92
CA VAL A 31 -10.64 12.75 -13.18
C VAL A 31 -9.20 12.31 -13.45
N VAL A 32 -8.43 12.13 -12.38
CA VAL A 32 -7.08 11.57 -12.41
C VAL A 32 -7.19 10.09 -12.06
N THR A 33 -6.75 9.21 -12.97
CA THR A 33 -6.83 7.75 -12.80
C THR A 33 -5.53 7.16 -12.27
N GLU A 34 -4.44 7.91 -12.38
CA GLU A 34 -3.13 7.58 -11.86
C GLU A 34 -3.13 7.44 -10.34
N GLN A 35 -2.24 6.58 -9.84
CA GLN A 35 -2.18 6.24 -8.43
C GLN A 35 -1.59 7.39 -7.59
N VAL A 36 -2.44 8.08 -6.84
CA VAL A 36 -2.08 9.08 -5.84
C VAL A 36 -2.13 8.45 -4.45
N LEU A 37 -1.11 8.72 -3.63
CA LEU A 37 -0.96 8.18 -2.29
C LEU A 37 -1.11 9.29 -1.25
N ASN A 38 -1.43 8.94 0.00
CA ASN A 38 -1.54 9.92 1.09
C ASN A 38 -0.25 10.73 1.30
N ILE A 39 0.91 10.11 1.04
CA ILE A 39 2.23 10.76 1.11
C ILE A 39 2.46 11.85 0.05
N ASP A 40 1.62 11.90 -0.99
CA ASP A 40 1.70 12.91 -2.04
C ASP A 40 1.03 14.24 -1.65
N LEU A 41 0.21 14.23 -0.60
CA LEU A 41 -0.54 15.42 -0.20
C LEU A 41 0.39 16.57 0.19
N ALA A 42 1.39 16.29 1.03
CA ALA A 42 2.35 17.28 1.49
C ALA A 42 3.17 17.93 0.35
N PRO A 43 3.86 17.18 -0.53
CA PRO A 43 4.59 17.79 -1.65
C PRO A 43 3.67 18.52 -2.63
N SER A 44 2.43 18.06 -2.82
CA SER A 44 1.48 18.72 -3.72
C SER A 44 1.01 20.07 -3.20
N VAL A 45 0.69 20.16 -1.90
CA VAL A 45 0.30 21.44 -1.29
C VAL A 45 1.44 22.45 -1.37
N LEU A 46 2.69 22.03 -1.10
CA LEU A 46 3.85 22.91 -1.20
C LEU A 46 4.09 23.42 -2.62
N ASP A 47 4.02 22.53 -3.62
CA ASP A 47 4.17 22.89 -5.04
C ASP A 47 3.04 23.81 -5.53
N VAL A 48 1.80 23.54 -5.11
CA VAL A 48 0.65 24.44 -5.39
C VAL A 48 0.87 25.83 -4.81
N CYS A 49 1.43 25.93 -3.60
CA CYS A 49 1.70 27.20 -2.92
C CYS A 49 3.03 27.85 -3.34
N SER A 50 3.78 27.27 -4.28
CA SER A 50 5.15 27.72 -4.63
C SER A 50 6.08 27.81 -3.42
N ALA A 51 5.88 26.94 -2.43
CA ALA A 51 6.69 26.86 -1.21
C ALA A 51 7.92 25.98 -1.44
N LYS A 52 8.87 26.05 -0.49
CA LYS A 52 10.10 25.24 -0.54
C LYS A 52 9.76 23.73 -0.54
N PRO A 53 10.31 22.93 -1.48
CA PRO A 53 10.11 21.48 -1.49
C PRO A 53 10.67 20.79 -0.24
N LEU A 54 10.04 19.68 0.15
CA LEU A 54 10.59 18.75 1.14
C LEU A 54 11.72 17.92 0.53
N SER A 55 12.76 17.66 1.30
CA SER A 55 13.81 16.70 0.96
C SER A 55 13.58 15.38 1.70
N ASN A 56 14.10 14.28 1.16
CA ASN A 56 14.02 12.95 1.78
C ASN A 56 12.58 12.48 2.07
N ILE A 57 11.70 12.63 1.07
CA ILE A 57 10.33 12.11 1.10
C ILE A 57 10.09 11.19 -0.10
N HIS A 58 9.15 10.25 0.04
CA HIS A 58 8.76 9.33 -1.05
C HIS A 58 7.58 9.84 -1.88
N GLY A 59 6.85 10.83 -1.38
CA GLY A 59 5.71 11.43 -2.07
C GLY A 59 6.15 12.29 -3.27
N ARG A 60 5.26 12.44 -4.25
CA ARG A 60 5.44 13.28 -5.44
C ARG A 60 4.28 14.24 -5.55
N SER A 61 4.52 15.45 -6.03
CA SER A 61 3.44 16.39 -6.29
C SER A 61 2.53 15.85 -7.41
N TRP A 62 1.23 15.69 -7.15
CA TRP A 62 0.24 15.31 -8.16
C TRP A 62 -0.19 16.48 -9.05
N LYS A 63 0.35 17.68 -8.83
CA LYS A 63 0.04 18.89 -9.61
C LYS A 63 0.17 18.69 -11.13
N PRO A 64 1.19 18.01 -11.68
CA PRO A 64 1.28 17.76 -13.13
C PRO A 64 0.10 16.94 -13.68
N LEU A 65 -0.43 16.00 -12.87
CA LEU A 65 -1.59 15.19 -13.26
C LEU A 65 -2.84 16.02 -13.51
N LEU A 66 -2.98 17.17 -12.83
CA LEU A 66 -4.10 18.09 -13.07
C LEU A 66 -4.10 18.69 -14.49
N ALA A 67 -2.92 18.76 -15.11
CA ALA A 67 -2.74 19.20 -16.49
C ALA A 67 -2.74 18.04 -17.49
N GLY A 68 -2.99 16.80 -17.03
CA GLY A 68 -2.94 15.59 -17.86
C GLY A 68 -1.54 15.07 -18.15
N ASP A 69 -0.51 15.56 -17.43
CA ASP A 69 0.86 15.07 -17.58
C ASP A 69 1.17 14.00 -16.53
N ALA A 70 1.17 12.75 -16.97
CA ALA A 70 1.52 11.57 -16.17
C ALA A 70 2.93 11.04 -16.48
N ALA A 71 3.76 11.80 -17.21
CA ALA A 71 5.09 11.33 -17.59
C ALA A 71 5.95 11.02 -16.35
N GLY A 72 6.48 9.79 -16.29
CA GLY A 72 7.29 9.33 -15.16
C GLY A 72 6.51 9.16 -13.84
N TRP A 73 5.17 9.20 -13.87
CA TRP A 73 4.36 8.89 -12.70
C TRP A 73 4.53 7.42 -12.30
N ARG A 74 4.27 7.14 -11.01
CA ARG A 74 4.42 5.77 -10.49
C ARG A 74 3.33 4.86 -11.06
N THR A 75 3.71 3.62 -11.33
CA THR A 75 2.81 2.52 -11.72
C THR A 75 2.75 1.42 -10.66
N ALA A 76 3.59 1.51 -9.64
CA ALA A 76 3.65 0.61 -8.49
C ALA A 76 4.06 1.36 -7.22
N TRP A 77 3.63 0.87 -6.06
CA TRP A 77 4.02 1.41 -4.76
C TRP A 77 4.00 0.35 -3.66
N PHE A 78 4.78 0.62 -2.61
CA PHE A 78 4.96 -0.24 -1.44
C PHE A 78 3.95 0.09 -0.35
N TYR A 79 3.27 -0.95 0.14
CA TYR A 79 2.45 -0.93 1.32
C TYR A 79 3.15 -1.64 2.47
N GLU A 80 3.10 -1.05 3.65
CA GLU A 80 3.51 -1.71 4.89
C GLU A 80 2.46 -1.55 5.99
N TYR A 81 2.38 -2.58 6.81
CA TYR A 81 1.76 -2.53 8.12
C TYR A 81 2.54 -3.46 9.04
N ASN A 82 2.72 -3.06 10.30
CA ASN A 82 3.43 -3.87 11.30
C ASN A 82 2.44 -4.36 12.34
N TYR A 83 2.61 -5.61 12.74
CA TYR A 83 1.82 -6.25 13.77
C TYR A 83 1.80 -5.43 15.06
N GLU A 84 0.60 -5.24 15.60
CA GLU A 84 0.37 -4.51 16.85
C GLU A 84 -0.06 -5.47 17.95
N LYS A 85 0.73 -5.61 19.02
CA LYS A 85 0.42 -6.52 20.15
C LYS A 85 -0.93 -6.23 20.81
N GLN A 86 -1.34 -4.96 20.85
CA GLN A 86 -2.60 -4.53 21.44
C GLN A 86 -3.81 -4.84 20.55
N PHE A 87 -3.59 -5.02 19.25
CA PHE A 87 -4.63 -5.29 18.24
C PHE A 87 -4.17 -6.43 17.32
N PRO A 88 -4.04 -7.67 17.83
CA PRO A 88 -3.31 -8.75 17.16
C PRO A 88 -4.09 -9.43 16.03
N TYR A 89 -4.98 -8.69 15.37
CA TYR A 89 -5.89 -9.20 14.32
C TYR A 89 -5.29 -9.12 12.92
N THR A 90 -4.26 -8.28 12.74
CA THR A 90 -3.58 -8.10 11.46
C THR A 90 -2.10 -8.49 11.62
N PRO A 91 -1.58 -9.44 10.83
CA PRO A 91 -0.16 -9.79 10.86
C PRO A 91 0.71 -8.64 10.31
N ASN A 92 2.03 -8.79 10.31
CA ASN A 92 2.85 -7.88 9.51
C ASN A 92 2.47 -8.04 8.03
N VAL A 93 2.40 -6.93 7.31
CA VAL A 93 2.03 -6.89 5.90
C VAL A 93 3.10 -6.15 5.13
N ARG A 94 3.57 -6.76 4.04
CA ARG A 94 4.37 -6.11 3.00
C ARG A 94 3.66 -6.36 1.68
N GLY A 95 3.52 -5.33 0.86
CA GLY A 95 2.88 -5.57 -0.42
C GLY A 95 3.20 -4.54 -1.47
N VAL A 96 2.95 -4.94 -2.70
CA VAL A 96 3.07 -4.09 -3.87
C VAL A 96 1.72 -4.03 -4.56
N ARG A 97 1.28 -2.82 -4.89
CA ARG A 97 0.10 -2.58 -5.71
C ARG A 97 0.54 -1.87 -6.98
N THR A 98 0.28 -2.50 -8.13
CA THR A 98 0.50 -1.94 -9.46
C THR A 98 -0.82 -1.42 -10.03
N ASP A 99 -0.82 -0.93 -11.26
CA ASP A 99 -2.07 -0.51 -11.92
C ASP A 99 -3.10 -1.65 -12.06
N THR A 100 -2.64 -2.90 -12.13
CA THR A 100 -3.49 -4.06 -12.45
C THR A 100 -3.36 -5.24 -11.49
N TRP A 101 -2.27 -5.33 -10.74
CA TRP A 101 -2.00 -6.46 -9.86
C TRP A 101 -1.69 -6.01 -8.44
N LYS A 102 -2.03 -6.85 -7.48
CA LYS A 102 -1.65 -6.68 -6.08
C LYS A 102 -1.08 -7.96 -5.53
N TYR A 103 0.06 -7.85 -4.86
CA TYR A 103 0.71 -8.94 -4.14
C TYR A 103 0.88 -8.55 -2.67
N VAL A 104 0.44 -9.44 -1.78
CA VAL A 104 0.50 -9.26 -0.32
C VAL A 104 1.31 -10.39 0.29
N HIS A 105 2.28 -10.03 1.11
CA HIS A 105 3.19 -10.92 1.83
C HIS A 105 3.06 -10.67 3.33
N TYR A 106 3.07 -11.76 4.10
CA TYR A 106 2.84 -11.74 5.54
C TYR A 106 4.04 -12.29 6.32
N PRO A 107 5.15 -11.53 6.42
CA PRO A 107 6.34 -11.96 7.14
C PRO A 107 6.07 -12.11 8.64
N HIS A 108 6.61 -13.16 9.24
CA HIS A 108 6.38 -13.41 10.66
C HIS A 108 7.19 -12.49 11.59
N GLY A 109 8.38 -12.06 11.15
CA GLY A 109 9.30 -11.21 11.92
C GLY A 109 10.38 -11.96 12.71
N ASP A 110 10.37 -13.29 12.75
CA ASP A 110 11.45 -14.12 13.34
C ASP A 110 12.52 -14.56 12.30
N GLY A 111 12.34 -14.19 11.03
CA GLY A 111 13.19 -14.63 9.92
C GLY A 111 12.95 -16.09 9.49
N GLY A 112 11.96 -16.77 10.08
CA GLY A 112 11.52 -18.10 9.70
C GLY A 112 10.49 -18.09 8.56
N PRO A 113 9.93 -19.27 8.22
CA PRO A 113 8.89 -19.40 7.21
C PRO A 113 7.63 -18.60 7.58
N ASP A 114 6.97 -18.04 6.57
CA ASP A 114 5.69 -17.35 6.74
C ASP A 114 4.62 -18.31 7.28
N ARG A 115 3.77 -17.79 8.17
CA ARG A 115 2.68 -18.56 8.80
C ARG A 115 1.30 -18.25 8.19
N HIS A 116 1.22 -17.16 7.43
CA HIS A 116 0.02 -16.75 6.72
C HIS A 116 0.25 -16.90 5.22
N LYS A 117 -0.81 -17.28 4.52
CA LYS A 117 -0.78 -17.45 3.07
C LYS A 117 -0.67 -16.09 2.41
N ALA A 118 0.31 -15.91 1.53
CA ALA A 118 0.39 -14.73 0.67
C ALA A 118 -0.84 -14.60 -0.24
N GLU A 119 -1.06 -13.42 -0.79
CA GLU A 119 -2.21 -13.14 -1.65
C GLU A 119 -1.77 -12.52 -2.98
N LEU A 120 -2.46 -12.92 -4.05
CA LEU A 120 -2.31 -12.35 -5.38
C LEU A 120 -3.68 -12.04 -5.96
N TYR A 121 -3.89 -10.80 -6.39
CA TYR A 121 -5.12 -10.35 -7.02
C TYR A 121 -4.85 -9.62 -8.34
N ASN A 122 -5.66 -9.94 -9.35
CA ASN A 122 -5.76 -9.15 -10.57
C ASN A 122 -6.89 -8.13 -10.40
N LEU A 123 -6.55 -6.88 -10.11
CA LEU A 123 -7.52 -5.81 -9.86
C LEU A 123 -8.31 -5.38 -11.09
N LYS A 124 -7.82 -5.73 -12.29
CA LYS A 124 -8.56 -5.46 -13.54
C LYS A 124 -9.73 -6.43 -13.70
N ASP A 125 -9.49 -7.71 -13.45
CA ASP A 125 -10.48 -8.78 -13.67
C ASP A 125 -11.30 -9.09 -12.40
N ASP A 126 -10.75 -8.81 -11.21
CA ASP A 126 -11.34 -9.02 -9.89
C ASP A 126 -11.13 -7.79 -8.98
N PRO A 127 -11.82 -6.66 -9.25
CA PRO A 127 -11.67 -5.43 -8.48
C PRO A 127 -12.16 -5.55 -7.03
N GLY A 128 -12.92 -6.59 -6.68
CA GLY A 128 -13.35 -6.90 -5.32
C GLY A 128 -12.42 -7.88 -4.59
N GLU A 129 -11.32 -8.30 -5.23
CA GLU A 129 -10.30 -9.17 -4.63
C GLU A 129 -10.87 -10.46 -4.05
N SER A 130 -11.89 -11.00 -4.68
CA SER A 130 -12.64 -12.15 -4.20
C SER A 130 -11.92 -13.49 -4.44
N LYS A 131 -10.98 -13.53 -5.38
CA LYS A 131 -10.26 -14.75 -5.80
C LYS A 131 -8.76 -14.57 -5.62
N ASN A 132 -8.21 -15.16 -4.56
CA ASN A 132 -6.76 -15.22 -4.36
C ASN A 132 -6.13 -16.21 -5.37
N LEU A 133 -5.23 -15.70 -6.22
CA LEU A 133 -4.56 -16.43 -7.30
C LEU A 133 -3.17 -16.94 -6.92
N ILE A 134 -2.75 -16.82 -5.65
CA ILE A 134 -1.37 -17.10 -5.21
C ILE A 134 -0.86 -18.52 -5.52
N ASP A 135 -1.76 -19.51 -5.48
CA ASP A 135 -1.44 -20.92 -5.72
C ASP A 135 -1.67 -21.36 -7.17
N ASP A 136 -2.19 -20.48 -8.03
CA ASP A 136 -2.47 -20.82 -9.42
C ASP A 136 -1.14 -20.86 -10.21
N PRO A 137 -0.72 -22.03 -10.71
CA PRO A 137 0.55 -22.15 -11.44
C PRO A 137 0.59 -21.31 -12.72
N ALA A 138 -0.56 -20.94 -13.29
CA ALA A 138 -0.63 -20.05 -14.45
C ALA A 138 -0.14 -18.63 -14.14
N HIS A 139 -0.07 -18.25 -12.85
CA HIS A 139 0.35 -16.92 -12.40
C HIS A 139 1.71 -16.91 -11.68
N ALA A 140 2.46 -18.02 -11.73
CA ALA A 140 3.75 -18.13 -11.06
C ALA A 140 4.76 -17.04 -11.48
N ASP A 141 4.82 -16.71 -12.77
CA ASP A 141 5.69 -15.65 -13.30
C ASP A 141 5.28 -14.27 -12.79
N THR A 142 3.96 -14.01 -12.66
CA THR A 142 3.43 -12.78 -12.10
C THR A 142 3.83 -12.64 -10.62
N VAL A 143 3.73 -13.72 -9.84
CA VAL A 143 4.20 -13.73 -8.44
C VAL A 143 5.70 -13.42 -8.35
N ALA A 144 6.52 -14.08 -9.20
CA ALA A 144 7.96 -13.86 -9.20
C ALA A 144 8.33 -12.41 -9.57
N MET A 145 7.62 -11.83 -10.54
CA MET A 145 7.79 -10.43 -10.95
C MET A 145 7.41 -9.46 -9.82
N LEU A 146 6.26 -9.66 -9.17
CA LEU A 146 5.81 -8.79 -8.09
C LEU A 146 6.65 -8.92 -6.82
N LYS A 147 7.20 -10.09 -6.52
CA LYS A 147 8.17 -10.26 -5.43
C LYS A 147 9.45 -9.44 -5.67
N LYS A 148 9.95 -9.44 -6.92
CA LYS A 148 11.10 -8.60 -7.31
C LYS A 148 10.76 -7.12 -7.21
N GLU A 149 9.58 -6.73 -7.65
CA GLU A 149 9.13 -5.34 -7.58
C GLU A 149 8.94 -4.87 -6.13
N LEU A 150 8.38 -5.72 -5.25
CA LEU A 150 8.30 -5.45 -3.82
C LEU A 150 9.70 -5.23 -3.22
N ALA A 151 10.65 -6.11 -3.50
CA ALA A 151 12.02 -5.96 -3.02
C ALA A 151 12.69 -4.67 -3.53
N ARG A 152 12.48 -4.33 -4.80
CA ARG A 152 12.97 -3.07 -5.41
C ARG A 152 12.38 -1.85 -4.70
N LEU A 153 11.07 -1.84 -4.46
CA LEU A 153 10.38 -0.74 -3.80
C LEU A 153 10.79 -0.60 -2.32
N MET A 154 10.92 -1.71 -1.58
CA MET A 154 11.41 -1.69 -0.20
C MET A 154 12.84 -1.12 -0.11
N GLN A 155 13.68 -1.42 -1.09
CA GLN A 155 15.01 -0.81 -1.17
C GLN A 155 14.94 0.69 -1.48
N GLU A 156 14.11 1.09 -2.46
CA GLU A 156 13.92 2.49 -2.87
C GLU A 156 13.40 3.36 -1.71
N THR A 157 12.50 2.80 -0.88
CA THR A 157 11.92 3.50 0.28
C THR A 157 12.77 3.42 1.55
N GLY A 158 13.96 2.79 1.48
CA GLY A 158 14.83 2.61 2.65
C GLY A 158 14.24 1.70 3.73
N ALA A 159 13.27 0.86 3.40
CA ALA A 159 12.65 -0.09 4.32
C ALA A 159 13.59 -1.27 4.66
N LEU A 160 14.71 -1.43 3.95
CA LEU A 160 15.70 -2.47 4.19
C LEU A 160 16.85 -2.00 5.10
N PRO A 161 17.33 -2.82 6.05
CA PRO A 161 16.81 -4.14 6.41
C PRO A 161 15.43 -4.03 7.06
N ASP A 162 14.52 -4.94 6.68
CA ASP A 162 13.13 -4.90 7.14
C ASP A 162 13.04 -5.25 8.63
N LYS A 163 12.76 -4.24 9.46
CA LYS A 163 12.62 -4.37 10.91
C LYS A 163 11.15 -4.28 11.28
N MET A 164 10.64 -5.36 11.85
CA MET A 164 9.24 -5.46 12.26
C MET A 164 9.09 -6.19 13.59
N PRO A 165 7.95 -6.02 14.29
CA PRO A 165 7.59 -6.84 15.44
C PRO A 165 7.38 -8.30 15.06
N LEU A 166 7.56 -9.20 16.03
CA LEU A 166 7.14 -10.59 15.91
C LEU A 166 5.60 -10.64 15.89
N ASP A 167 5.02 -11.29 14.88
CA ASP A 167 3.59 -11.58 14.83
C ASP A 167 3.24 -12.66 15.88
N GLU A 168 2.82 -12.27 17.07
CA GLU A 168 2.48 -13.24 18.12
C GLU A 168 1.08 -13.87 17.95
N GLY A 169 0.34 -13.44 16.91
CA GLY A 169 -1.04 -13.85 16.67
C GLY A 169 -2.02 -13.42 17.76
N VAL A 170 -3.31 -13.76 17.57
CA VAL A 170 -4.36 -13.43 18.53
C VAL A 170 -4.18 -14.23 19.81
N LYS A 171 -3.84 -13.53 20.90
CA LYS A 171 -3.79 -14.11 22.24
C LYS A 171 -5.19 -14.32 22.80
N LYS A 172 -5.40 -15.44 23.51
CA LYS A 172 -6.67 -15.73 24.20
C LYS A 172 -6.80 -15.02 25.55
N GLU A 173 -5.70 -14.44 26.03
CA GLU A 173 -5.63 -13.71 27.30
C GLU A 173 -6.19 -12.30 27.11
N LEU A 174 -6.95 -11.83 28.10
CA LEU A 174 -7.46 -10.47 28.09
C LEU A 174 -6.29 -9.46 28.17
N PRO A 175 -6.39 -8.27 27.55
CA PRO A 175 -5.38 -7.23 27.70
C PRO A 175 -5.08 -6.93 29.17
N GLU A 176 -3.85 -6.49 29.43
CA GLU A 176 -3.41 -5.96 30.73
C GLU A 176 -4.46 -4.99 31.29
N GLU A 177 -4.71 -5.07 32.60
CA GLU A 177 -5.77 -4.31 33.25
C GLU A 177 -5.58 -2.79 33.13
N SER A 178 -4.33 -2.33 32.97
CA SER A 178 -3.96 -0.92 32.78
C SER A 178 -4.32 -0.32 31.41
N ILE A 179 -4.70 -1.16 30.44
CA ILE A 179 -5.04 -0.78 29.06
C ILE A 179 -6.48 -1.21 28.71
N ARG A 180 -7.25 -1.67 29.70
CA ARG A 180 -8.71 -1.79 29.60
C ARG A 180 -9.36 -0.46 29.97
#